data_AF-A0A353NPQ7-F1
#
_entry.id   AF-A0A353NPQ7-F1
#
_cell.length_a   1.000
_cell.length_b   1.000
_cell.length_c   1.000
_cell.angle_alpha   90.00
_cell.angle_beta   90.00
_cell.angle_gamma   90.00
#
_symmetry.space_group_name_H-M   'P 1'
#
loop_
_entity.id
_entity.type
_entity.pdbx_description
1 polymer ?
#
loop_
_entity_poly.entity_id
_entity_poly.type
_entity_poly.pdbx_seq_one_letter_code
_entity_poly.pdbx_strand_id
1 'polypeptide(L)'
;VIPQEDVSINEGHITVEQYPAGNNIRSQGEDFQSRSVIARKGTRINPGLIAILTAFGFRQIKAIRRPKVAILSLGKEIVPYDQDPAPDQVRDSNGPLLSSLVTLQSGLPSVTVSQSSPGKELHSLVQQADMVVTIGGTADGSNDQVCDLLENAGAEPIFQGYQVKPGGHTCALVQDGKPVIMLSGNPVACFVGYYLLAYPVLRALQGQNSELRRFPAVATSPYPKKGGPRRFLLGYALCSPQGWRVAVLPAQKSSMRRSLADCNCLIDLPAGHPPVTPESEVSIIPILDLT
;
A
#
# COMPACT_ATOMS: atom_id res chain seq x y z
N VAL A 1 -32.75 23.99 29.41
CA VAL A 1 -33.26 24.27 28.05
C VAL A 1 -34.26 23.18 27.71
N ILE A 2 -35.39 23.52 27.11
CA ILE A 2 -36.47 22.54 26.85
C ILE A 2 -36.73 22.51 25.34
N PRO A 3 -36.74 21.33 24.70
CA PRO A 3 -37.03 21.20 23.28
C PRO A 3 -38.43 21.74 22.97
N GLN A 4 -38.60 22.33 21.78
CA GLN A 4 -39.89 22.93 21.40
C GLN A 4 -41.00 21.87 21.29
N GLU A 5 -40.62 20.66 20.91
CA GLU A 5 -41.48 19.48 20.83
C GLU A 5 -42.06 19.06 22.19
N ASP A 6 -41.46 19.48 23.31
CA ASP A 6 -41.87 19.12 24.68
C ASP A 6 -42.75 20.21 25.36
N VAL A 7 -43.16 21.25 24.62
CA VAL A 7 -43.95 22.36 25.19
C VAL A 7 -45.23 22.64 24.40
N SER A 8 -46.27 23.08 25.10
CA SER A 8 -47.53 23.54 24.47
C SER A 8 -47.58 25.07 24.43
N ILE A 9 -47.87 25.65 23.27
CA ILE A 9 -47.94 27.10 23.08
C ILE A 9 -49.39 27.50 22.83
N ASN A 10 -49.97 28.32 23.70
CA ASN A 10 -51.33 28.85 23.57
C ASN A 10 -51.36 30.32 24.01
N GLU A 11 -51.96 31.20 23.20
CA GLU A 11 -52.30 32.60 23.55
C GLU A 11 -51.27 33.32 24.45
N GLY A 12 -50.03 33.44 23.97
CA GLY A 12 -48.96 34.17 24.67
C GLY A 12 -48.32 33.42 25.86
N HIS A 13 -48.74 32.19 26.12
CA HIS A 13 -48.22 31.34 27.19
C HIS A 13 -47.55 30.08 26.63
N ILE A 14 -46.51 29.63 27.34
CA ILE A 14 -45.83 28.35 27.10
C ILE A 14 -46.05 27.48 28.34
N THR A 15 -46.71 26.34 28.16
CA THR A 15 -46.90 25.34 29.20
C THR A 15 -45.83 24.26 29.06
N VAL A 16 -45.18 23.95 30.19
CA VAL A 16 -44.08 22.98 30.26
C VAL A 16 -44.34 22.03 31.43
N GLU A 17 -44.20 20.73 31.20
CA GLU A 17 -44.13 19.75 32.29
C GLU A 17 -42.82 19.88 33.09
N GLN A 18 -42.75 19.24 34.25
CA GLN A 18 -41.56 19.33 35.11
C GLN A 18 -40.33 18.76 34.39
N TYR A 19 -39.32 19.60 34.15
CA TYR A 19 -38.11 19.22 33.43
C TYR A 19 -36.86 19.25 34.34
N PRO A 20 -35.93 18.28 34.26
CA PRO A 20 -34.73 18.27 35.07
C PRO A 20 -33.84 19.51 34.82
N ALA A 21 -33.32 20.08 35.90
CA ALA A 21 -32.34 21.16 35.81
C ALA A 21 -31.04 20.67 35.16
N GLY A 22 -30.40 21.52 34.35
CA GLY A 22 -29.16 21.16 33.65
C GLY A 22 -29.36 20.48 32.29
N ASN A 23 -30.57 20.01 31.95
CA ASN A 23 -30.82 19.36 30.67
C ASN A 23 -30.70 20.32 29.47
N ASN A 24 -30.20 19.76 28.36
CA ASN A 24 -29.99 20.42 27.08
C ASN A 24 -29.10 21.68 27.17
N ILE A 25 -28.26 21.76 28.21
CA ILE A 25 -27.24 22.80 28.36
C ILE A 25 -25.90 22.19 27.99
N ARG A 26 -25.24 22.80 27.01
CA ARG A 26 -23.89 22.42 26.62
C ARG A 26 -22.88 23.10 27.52
N SER A 27 -22.07 22.31 28.23
CA SER A 27 -21.10 22.86 29.18
C SER A 27 -19.86 23.39 28.47
N GLN A 28 -19.21 24.40 29.06
CA GLN A 28 -17.97 24.92 28.49
C GLN A 28 -16.92 23.81 28.42
N GLY A 29 -16.38 23.57 27.22
CA GLY A 29 -15.36 22.55 26.98
C GLY A 29 -15.86 21.12 27.06
N GLU A 30 -17.18 20.88 26.94
CA GLU A 30 -17.74 19.52 26.93
C GLU A 30 -17.19 18.64 25.80
N ASP A 31 -16.86 19.24 24.66
CA ASP A 31 -16.26 18.56 23.51
C ASP A 31 -14.73 18.63 23.58
N PHE A 32 -14.17 19.85 23.63
CA PHE A 32 -12.74 20.07 23.81
C PHE A 32 -12.45 21.10 24.89
N GLN A 33 -11.64 20.69 25.88
CA GLN A 33 -11.03 21.61 26.82
C GLN A 33 -9.94 22.45 26.15
N SER A 34 -9.66 23.62 26.73
CA SER A 34 -8.55 24.47 26.27
C SER A 34 -7.23 23.70 26.35
N ARG A 35 -6.37 23.88 25.34
CA ARG A 35 -5.06 23.22 25.18
C ARG A 35 -5.10 21.70 24.95
N SER A 36 -6.27 21.13 24.69
CA SER A 36 -6.36 19.74 24.23
C SER A 36 -5.59 19.52 22.92
N VAL A 37 -4.90 18.38 22.85
CA VAL A 37 -4.17 17.98 21.65
C VAL A 37 -5.17 17.36 20.66
N ILE A 38 -5.49 18.09 19.59
CA ILE A 38 -6.43 17.63 18.55
C ILE A 38 -5.82 16.49 17.70
N ALA A 39 -4.53 16.60 17.36
CA ALA A 39 -3.81 15.61 16.56
C ALA A 39 -2.31 15.62 16.89
N ARG A 40 -1.66 14.46 16.72
CA ARG A 40 -0.20 14.33 16.87
C ARG A 40 0.47 14.24 15.49
N LYS A 41 1.79 14.45 15.43
CA LYS A 41 2.57 14.19 14.22
C LYS A 41 2.35 12.73 13.78
N GLY A 42 2.07 12.52 12.50
CA GLY A 42 1.75 11.20 11.93
C GLY A 42 0.27 10.83 11.96
N THR A 43 -0.60 11.63 12.60
CA THR A 43 -2.05 11.43 12.49
C THR A 43 -2.50 11.66 11.05
N ARG A 44 -3.19 10.68 10.46
CA ARG A 44 -3.80 10.79 9.14
C ARG A 44 -4.94 11.81 9.18
N ILE A 45 -4.92 12.77 8.25
CA ILE A 45 -5.99 13.75 8.11
C ILE A 45 -7.17 13.07 7.39
N ASN A 46 -8.25 12.84 8.13
CA ASN A 46 -9.50 12.29 7.63
C ASN A 46 -10.62 13.37 7.68
N PRO A 47 -11.82 13.12 7.11
CA PRO A 47 -12.89 14.11 7.11
C PRO A 47 -13.28 14.61 8.50
N GLY A 48 -13.26 13.73 9.52
CA GLY A 48 -13.55 14.12 10.91
C GLY A 48 -12.52 15.10 11.48
N LEU A 49 -11.23 14.84 11.27
CA LEU A 49 -10.17 15.75 11.71
C LEU A 49 -10.25 17.09 10.97
N ILE A 50 -10.60 17.07 9.68
CA ILE A 50 -10.84 18.32 8.93
C ILE A 50 -11.96 19.13 9.58
N ALA A 51 -13.10 18.50 9.90
CA ALA A 51 -14.22 19.19 10.56
C ALA A 51 -13.84 19.83 11.90
N ILE A 52 -13.06 19.12 12.72
CA ILE A 52 -12.57 19.65 14.00
C ILE A 52 -11.62 20.83 13.76
N LEU A 53 -10.64 20.68 12.86
CA LEU A 53 -9.68 21.73 12.56
C LEU A 53 -10.37 23.00 12.02
N THR A 54 -11.34 22.85 11.11
CA THR A 54 -12.07 24.00 10.57
C THR A 54 -12.97 24.65 11.61
N ALA A 55 -13.62 23.88 12.49
CA ALA A 55 -14.44 24.42 13.58
C ALA A 55 -13.63 25.32 14.53
N PHE A 56 -12.34 25.01 14.75
CA PHE A 56 -11.42 25.85 15.52
C PHE A 56 -10.71 26.92 14.69
N GLY A 57 -11.10 27.12 13.42
CA GLY A 57 -10.58 28.19 12.57
C GLY A 57 -9.20 27.93 11.96
N PHE A 58 -8.68 26.70 12.01
CA PHE A 58 -7.42 26.37 11.35
C PHE A 58 -7.60 26.40 9.82
N ARG A 59 -6.95 27.38 9.16
CA ARG A 59 -6.98 27.53 7.69
C ARG A 59 -5.89 26.74 6.98
N GLN A 60 -4.75 26.56 7.64
CA GLN A 60 -3.58 25.87 7.12
C GLN A 60 -2.93 25.09 8.25
N ILE A 61 -2.36 23.94 7.92
CA ILE A 61 -1.63 23.08 8.85
C ILE A 61 -0.34 22.59 8.21
N LYS A 62 0.66 22.32 9.04
CA LYS A 62 1.88 21.65 8.60
C LYS A 62 1.59 20.17 8.40
N ALA A 63 1.86 19.65 7.21
CA ALA A 63 1.70 18.24 6.88
C ALA A 63 2.97 17.68 6.23
N ILE A 64 3.11 16.35 6.26
CA ILE A 64 4.15 15.67 5.51
C ILE A 64 3.76 15.73 4.03
N ARG A 65 4.67 16.20 3.17
CA ARG A 65 4.44 16.23 1.72
C ARG A 65 4.32 14.82 1.17
N ARG A 66 3.61 14.66 0.05
CA ARG A 66 3.54 13.39 -0.68
C ARG A 66 4.98 12.98 -1.12
N PRO A 67 5.44 11.76 -0.81
CA PRO A 67 6.75 11.29 -1.28
C PRO A 67 6.76 11.12 -2.80
N LYS A 68 7.86 11.50 -3.44
CA LYS A 68 8.13 11.26 -4.85
C LYS A 68 8.69 9.86 -5.03
N VAL A 69 8.10 9.06 -5.90
CA VAL A 69 8.50 7.68 -6.18
C VAL A 69 8.87 7.57 -7.66
N ALA A 70 10.15 7.41 -7.95
CA ALA A 70 10.57 7.10 -9.31
C ALA A 70 10.41 5.60 -9.58
N ILE A 71 9.82 5.26 -10.72
CA ILE A 71 9.62 3.89 -11.17
C ILE A 71 10.41 3.71 -12.45
N LEU A 72 11.36 2.78 -12.45
CA LEU A 72 12.24 2.51 -13.58
C LEU A 72 12.00 1.09 -14.10
N SER A 73 11.35 0.98 -15.24
CA SER A 73 11.15 -0.30 -15.93
C SER A 73 12.36 -0.60 -16.81
N LEU A 74 13.04 -1.72 -16.53
CA LEU A 74 14.27 -2.13 -17.19
C LEU A 74 14.05 -3.33 -18.09
N GLY A 75 14.61 -3.27 -19.30
CA GLY A 75 14.73 -4.42 -20.21
C GLY A 75 14.82 -3.95 -21.66
N LYS A 76 15.66 -4.62 -22.45
CA LYS A 76 15.88 -4.26 -23.88
C LYS A 76 14.61 -4.48 -24.71
N GLU A 77 13.83 -5.46 -24.32
CA GLU A 77 12.55 -5.84 -24.90
C GLU A 77 11.39 -4.96 -24.42
N ILE A 78 11.58 -4.14 -23.38
CA ILE A 78 10.49 -3.37 -22.79
C ILE A 78 10.30 -2.05 -23.54
N VAL A 79 9.06 -1.78 -23.97
CA VAL A 79 8.65 -0.48 -24.53
C VAL A 79 7.55 0.16 -23.69
N PRO A 80 7.35 1.48 -23.74
CA PRO A 80 6.22 2.15 -23.10
C PRO A 80 4.86 1.53 -23.46
N TYR A 81 3.90 1.62 -22.54
CA TYR A 81 2.60 0.97 -22.68
C TYR A 81 1.75 1.52 -23.84
N ASP A 82 2.03 2.73 -24.28
CA ASP A 82 1.34 3.47 -25.33
C ASP A 82 2.00 3.34 -26.71
N GLN A 83 3.07 2.55 -26.81
CA GLN A 83 3.77 2.28 -28.07
C GLN A 83 3.40 0.90 -28.63
N ASP A 84 3.55 0.74 -29.95
CA ASP A 84 3.41 -0.55 -30.61
C ASP A 84 4.72 -1.35 -30.49
N PRO A 85 4.68 -2.55 -29.89
CA PRO A 85 5.88 -3.37 -29.74
C PRO A 85 6.30 -3.97 -31.09
N ALA A 86 7.61 -3.98 -31.36
CA ALA A 86 8.20 -4.84 -32.37
C ALA A 86 8.02 -6.34 -31.99
N PRO A 87 8.26 -7.30 -32.91
CA PRO A 87 8.03 -8.73 -32.65
C PRO A 87 8.77 -9.33 -31.44
N ASP A 88 9.90 -8.75 -31.04
CA ASP A 88 10.74 -9.15 -29.90
C ASP A 88 10.50 -8.28 -28.66
N GLN A 89 9.55 -7.35 -28.71
CA GLN A 89 9.27 -6.40 -27.65
C GLN A 89 7.96 -6.71 -26.93
N VAL A 90 7.86 -6.24 -25.70
CA VAL A 90 6.64 -6.28 -24.88
C VAL A 90 6.42 -4.94 -24.21
N ARG A 91 5.14 -4.57 -24.09
CA ARG A 91 4.74 -3.33 -23.39
C ARG A 91 5.02 -3.43 -21.90
N ASP A 92 5.49 -2.33 -21.33
CA ASP A 92 5.55 -2.14 -19.89
C ASP A 92 4.13 -2.09 -19.31
N SER A 93 3.79 -3.12 -18.54
CA SER A 93 2.52 -3.20 -17.81
C SER A 93 2.72 -3.00 -16.31
N ASN A 94 3.95 -3.08 -15.82
CA ASN A 94 4.23 -3.00 -14.40
C ASN A 94 4.47 -1.55 -13.96
N GLY A 95 5.08 -0.71 -14.80
CA GLY A 95 5.22 0.72 -14.55
C GLY A 95 3.88 1.40 -14.29
N PRO A 96 2.88 1.27 -15.19
CA PRO A 96 1.52 1.78 -14.96
C PRO A 96 0.82 1.19 -13.74
N LEU A 97 1.03 -0.11 -13.46
CA LEU A 97 0.51 -0.77 -12.25
C LEU A 97 1.06 -0.11 -10.98
N LEU A 98 2.38 0.02 -10.87
CA LEU A 98 3.02 0.63 -9.70
C LEU A 98 2.67 2.12 -9.58
N SER A 99 2.61 2.85 -10.69
CA SER A 99 2.20 4.26 -10.71
C SER A 99 0.79 4.45 -10.15
N SER A 100 -0.15 3.59 -10.56
CA SER A 100 -1.52 3.60 -10.06
C SER A 100 -1.57 3.32 -8.55
N LEU A 101 -0.82 2.31 -8.08
CA LEU A 101 -0.74 1.95 -6.66
C LEU A 101 -0.15 3.07 -5.80
N VAL A 102 0.96 3.67 -6.25
CA VAL A 102 1.61 4.79 -5.55
C VAL A 102 0.65 5.99 -5.47
N THR A 103 -0.05 6.30 -6.57
CA THR A 103 -1.02 7.41 -6.62
C THR A 103 -2.16 7.19 -5.64
N LEU A 104 -2.77 6.01 -5.68
CA LEU A 104 -3.83 5.58 -4.78
C LEU A 104 -3.41 5.71 -3.31
N GLN A 105 -2.16 5.39 -3.02
CA GLN A 105 -1.56 5.46 -1.69
C GLN A 105 -0.92 6.81 -1.39
N SER A 106 -1.34 7.87 -2.08
CA SER A 106 -0.93 9.26 -1.83
C SER A 106 0.56 9.57 -2.05
N GLY A 107 1.31 8.74 -2.77
CA GLY A 107 2.62 9.08 -3.32
C GLY A 107 2.52 9.84 -4.64
N LEU A 108 3.65 10.35 -5.15
CA LEU A 108 3.76 11.02 -6.45
C LEU A 108 4.66 10.18 -7.37
N PRO A 109 4.10 9.35 -8.25
CA PRO A 109 4.90 8.50 -9.12
C PRO A 109 5.43 9.24 -10.35
N SER A 110 6.58 8.81 -10.84
CA SER A 110 7.07 9.10 -12.19
C SER A 110 7.60 7.82 -12.82
N VAL A 111 7.16 7.47 -14.03
CA VAL A 111 7.57 6.23 -14.70
C VAL A 111 8.56 6.55 -15.82
N THR A 112 9.65 5.79 -15.86
CA THR A 112 10.67 5.82 -16.92
C THR A 112 10.88 4.39 -17.41
N VAL A 113 10.92 4.21 -18.73
CA VAL A 113 11.26 2.94 -19.36
C VAL A 113 12.67 3.07 -19.94
N SER A 114 13.55 2.14 -19.59
CA SER A 114 14.92 2.11 -20.12
C SER A 114 15.23 0.77 -20.76
N GLN A 115 15.71 0.87 -21.99
CA GLN A 115 16.30 -0.23 -22.74
C GLN A 115 17.83 -0.29 -22.60
N SER A 116 18.42 0.65 -21.85
CA SER A 116 19.87 0.84 -21.73
C SER A 116 20.41 0.36 -20.37
N SER A 117 21.72 0.51 -20.14
CA SER A 117 22.34 0.16 -18.86
C SER A 117 21.80 1.05 -17.72
N PRO A 118 21.40 0.49 -16.57
CA PRO A 118 20.60 1.19 -15.57
C PRO A 118 21.34 2.30 -14.80
N GLY A 119 22.68 2.28 -14.73
CA GLY A 119 23.46 3.09 -13.79
C GLY A 119 23.23 4.60 -13.88
N LYS A 120 23.29 5.19 -15.08
CA LYS A 120 23.14 6.65 -15.27
C LYS A 120 21.73 7.12 -14.95
N GLU A 121 20.73 6.38 -15.41
CA GLU A 121 19.32 6.73 -15.19
C GLU A 121 18.95 6.57 -13.72
N LEU A 122 19.40 5.50 -13.06
CA LEU A 122 19.14 5.30 -11.64
C LEU A 122 19.70 6.45 -10.81
N HIS A 123 20.96 6.85 -11.05
CA HIS A 123 21.56 7.97 -10.33
C HIS A 123 20.74 9.27 -10.48
N SER A 124 20.30 9.59 -11.70
CA SER A 124 19.46 10.75 -11.97
C SER A 124 18.10 10.67 -11.24
N LEU A 125 17.48 9.49 -11.20
CA LEU A 125 16.20 9.27 -10.52
C LEU A 125 16.33 9.34 -9.00
N VAL A 126 17.42 8.82 -8.43
CA VAL A 126 17.74 8.93 -7.00
C VAL A 126 17.82 10.41 -6.61
N GLN A 127 18.38 11.29 -7.43
CA GLN A 127 18.43 12.73 -7.12
C GLN A 127 17.04 13.40 -7.14
N GLN A 128 16.11 12.92 -7.97
CA GLN A 128 14.82 13.57 -8.21
C GLN A 128 13.67 13.02 -7.35
N ALA A 129 13.82 11.81 -6.79
CA ALA A 129 12.79 11.13 -6.00
C ALA A 129 13.19 10.97 -4.52
N ASP A 130 12.25 10.51 -3.69
CA ASP A 130 12.48 10.14 -2.29
C ASP A 130 12.73 8.63 -2.15
N MET A 131 12.26 7.84 -3.11
CA MET A 131 12.56 6.42 -3.27
C MET A 131 12.52 6.05 -4.76
N VAL A 132 13.29 5.04 -5.13
CA VAL A 132 13.25 4.46 -6.49
C VAL A 132 12.79 3.02 -6.42
N VAL A 133 11.92 2.63 -7.35
CA VAL A 133 11.51 1.25 -7.55
C VAL A 133 11.90 0.84 -8.96
N THR A 134 12.79 -0.12 -9.10
CA THR A 134 13.09 -0.70 -10.42
C THR A 134 12.23 -1.94 -10.64
N ILE A 135 11.95 -2.23 -11.91
CA ILE A 135 11.20 -3.40 -12.35
C ILE A 135 12.05 -4.16 -13.35
N GLY A 136 12.34 -5.43 -13.06
CA GLY A 136 13.24 -6.23 -13.88
C GLY A 136 14.70 -6.09 -13.47
N GLY A 137 15.61 -6.69 -14.25
CA GLY A 137 17.05 -6.65 -13.99
C GLY A 137 17.57 -7.61 -12.90
N THR A 138 16.72 -8.48 -12.34
CA THR A 138 17.10 -9.37 -11.21
C THR A 138 16.99 -10.88 -11.48
N ALA A 139 16.45 -11.30 -12.63
CA ALA A 139 15.97 -12.68 -12.82
C ALA A 139 16.88 -13.59 -13.66
N ASP A 140 17.71 -13.04 -14.55
CA ASP A 140 18.44 -13.85 -15.55
C ASP A 140 19.80 -14.36 -15.05
N GLY A 141 20.07 -14.30 -13.75
CA GLY A 141 21.39 -14.63 -13.22
C GLY A 141 22.49 -13.62 -13.59
N SER A 142 22.13 -12.54 -14.29
CA SER A 142 22.97 -11.34 -14.40
C SER A 142 23.00 -10.61 -13.06
N ASN A 143 23.77 -11.18 -12.13
CA ASN A 143 24.33 -10.42 -11.02
C ASN A 143 24.89 -9.08 -11.51
N ASP A 144 25.36 -9.01 -12.74
CA ASP A 144 25.90 -7.82 -13.42
C ASP A 144 25.04 -6.57 -13.25
N GLN A 145 23.70 -6.55 -13.40
CA GLN A 145 22.97 -5.28 -13.28
C GLN A 145 22.85 -4.78 -11.84
N VAL A 146 22.70 -5.69 -10.87
CA VAL A 146 22.69 -5.33 -9.44
C VAL A 146 24.10 -4.97 -8.99
N CYS A 147 25.12 -5.71 -9.45
CA CYS A 147 26.53 -5.44 -9.20
C CYS A 147 26.97 -4.11 -9.82
N ASP A 148 26.64 -3.83 -11.09
CA ASP A 148 26.90 -2.57 -11.79
C ASP A 148 26.26 -1.38 -11.04
N LEU A 149 25.11 -1.61 -10.41
CA LEU A 149 24.45 -0.59 -9.57
C LEU A 149 25.16 -0.42 -8.22
N LEU A 150 25.61 -1.52 -7.59
CA LEU A 150 26.38 -1.53 -6.34
C LEU A 150 27.82 -1.03 -6.51
N GLU A 151 28.38 -1.11 -7.71
CA GLU A 151 29.71 -0.58 -8.05
C GLU A 151 29.71 0.96 -8.17
N ASN A 152 28.54 1.60 -8.20
CA ASN A 152 28.44 3.06 -8.14
C ASN A 152 28.71 3.58 -6.70
N ALA A 153 29.50 4.64 -6.61
CA ALA A 153 29.79 5.31 -5.35
C ALA A 153 28.49 5.70 -4.61
N GLY A 154 28.34 5.25 -3.36
CA GLY A 154 27.23 5.62 -2.47
C GLY A 154 26.05 4.64 -2.42
N ALA A 155 26.12 3.50 -3.12
CA ALA A 155 25.13 2.43 -2.99
C ALA A 155 25.51 1.44 -1.87
N GLU A 156 24.63 1.29 -0.88
CA GLU A 156 24.79 0.37 0.25
C GLU A 156 23.73 -0.74 0.18
N PRO A 157 24.11 -2.02 -0.01
CA PRO A 157 23.15 -3.11 -0.09
C PRO A 157 22.45 -3.33 1.27
N ILE A 158 21.12 -3.47 1.25
CA ILE A 158 20.34 -3.90 2.42
C ILE A 158 20.17 -5.43 2.37
N PHE A 159 19.71 -5.96 1.24
CA PHE A 159 19.62 -7.41 1.00
C PHE A 159 19.61 -7.74 -0.49
N GLN A 160 20.07 -8.94 -0.82
CA GLN A 160 20.04 -9.52 -2.16
C GLN A 160 19.25 -10.83 -2.13
N GLY A 161 18.02 -10.78 -2.64
CA GLY A 161 17.10 -11.92 -2.57
C GLY A 161 16.59 -12.20 -1.16
N TYR A 162 15.46 -12.91 -1.11
CA TYR A 162 14.81 -13.30 0.14
C TYR A 162 13.91 -14.53 -0.07
N GLN A 163 13.66 -15.29 0.99
CA GLN A 163 13.00 -16.60 0.92
C GLN A 163 11.47 -16.49 0.82
N VAL A 164 10.99 -16.00 -0.33
CA VAL A 164 9.56 -15.91 -0.64
C VAL A 164 9.21 -16.41 -2.04
N LYS A 165 7.93 -16.73 -2.23
CA LYS A 165 7.36 -17.00 -3.55
C LYS A 165 6.02 -16.29 -3.73
N PRO A 166 5.82 -15.56 -4.84
CA PRO A 166 6.79 -15.18 -5.86
C PRO A 166 7.73 -14.04 -5.41
N GLY A 167 8.77 -13.74 -6.19
CA GLY A 167 9.58 -12.52 -6.02
C GLY A 167 10.90 -12.67 -5.28
N GLY A 168 11.35 -13.89 -4.97
CA GLY A 168 12.55 -14.11 -4.15
C GLY A 168 13.89 -13.56 -4.67
N HIS A 169 13.96 -13.07 -5.91
CA HIS A 169 15.15 -12.38 -6.46
C HIS A 169 15.15 -10.86 -6.26
N THR A 170 14.14 -10.31 -5.57
CA THR A 170 14.10 -8.87 -5.26
C THR A 170 15.29 -8.49 -4.40
N CYS A 171 15.84 -7.31 -4.65
CA CYS A 171 16.93 -6.74 -3.87
C CYS A 171 16.52 -5.36 -3.34
N ALA A 172 17.22 -4.89 -2.31
CA ALA A 172 17.09 -3.51 -1.84
C ALA A 172 18.46 -2.95 -1.45
N LEU A 173 18.64 -1.66 -1.70
CA LEU A 173 19.82 -0.90 -1.35
C LEU A 173 19.44 0.52 -0.93
N VAL A 174 20.37 1.25 -0.34
CA VAL A 174 20.29 2.69 -0.09
C VAL A 174 21.30 3.37 -0.99
N GLN A 175 20.88 4.40 -1.72
CA GLN A 175 21.78 5.24 -2.50
C GLN A 175 21.55 6.71 -2.15
N ASP A 176 22.61 7.41 -1.75
CA ASP A 176 22.55 8.82 -1.29
C ASP A 176 21.48 9.03 -0.18
N GLY A 177 21.36 8.07 0.74
CA GLY A 177 20.38 8.09 1.82
C GLY A 177 18.93 7.78 1.40
N LYS A 178 18.70 7.39 0.14
CA LYS A 178 17.37 7.09 -0.42
C LYS A 178 17.22 5.60 -0.74
N PRO A 179 16.09 4.97 -0.40
CA PRO A 179 15.88 3.56 -0.67
C PRO A 179 15.64 3.30 -2.16
N VAL A 180 16.28 2.24 -2.66
CA VAL A 180 16.06 1.68 -3.99
C VAL A 180 15.60 0.22 -3.82
N ILE A 181 14.46 -0.13 -4.41
CA ILE A 181 13.86 -1.46 -4.31
C ILE A 181 13.75 -2.05 -5.71
N MET A 182 14.37 -3.20 -5.92
CA MET A 182 14.50 -3.82 -7.24
C MET A 182 13.54 -4.98 -7.39
N LEU A 183 12.33 -4.70 -7.88
CA LEU A 183 11.26 -5.67 -8.01
C LEU A 183 11.40 -6.53 -9.27
N SER A 184 10.82 -7.72 -9.21
CA SER A 184 10.79 -8.64 -10.34
C SER A 184 10.01 -8.09 -11.54
N GLY A 185 10.50 -8.35 -12.76
CA GLY A 185 9.78 -8.06 -14.01
C GLY A 185 8.48 -8.88 -14.21
N ASN A 186 8.34 -10.02 -13.54
CA ASN A 186 7.09 -10.78 -13.55
C ASN A 186 5.96 -10.04 -12.79
N PRO A 187 4.79 -9.77 -13.40
CA PRO A 187 3.76 -8.90 -12.84
C PRO A 187 3.24 -9.25 -11.43
N VAL A 188 2.94 -10.51 -11.14
CA VAL A 188 2.44 -10.90 -9.81
C VAL A 188 3.56 -10.82 -8.77
N ALA A 189 4.79 -11.15 -9.17
CA ALA A 189 5.96 -11.00 -8.30
C ALA A 189 6.26 -9.52 -8.00
N CYS A 190 6.10 -8.64 -9.00
CA CYS A 190 6.18 -7.19 -8.86
C CYS A 190 5.13 -6.68 -7.88
N PHE A 191 3.87 -7.06 -8.08
CA PHE A 191 2.75 -6.66 -7.21
C PHE A 191 2.95 -7.13 -5.75
N VAL A 192 3.32 -8.39 -5.55
CA VAL A 192 3.61 -8.92 -4.22
C VAL A 192 4.80 -8.20 -3.58
N GLY A 193 5.89 -8.01 -4.33
CA GLY A 193 7.08 -7.31 -3.85
C GLY A 193 6.80 -5.84 -3.51
N TYR A 194 5.92 -5.17 -4.28
CA TYR A 194 5.46 -3.83 -3.96
C TYR A 194 4.81 -3.78 -2.59
N TYR A 195 3.80 -4.62 -2.34
CA TYR A 195 3.09 -4.62 -1.06
C TYR A 195 3.96 -5.04 0.12
N LEU A 196 4.87 -5.99 -0.07
CA LEU A 196 5.72 -6.48 1.02
C LEU A 196 6.90 -5.57 1.34
N LEU A 197 7.38 -4.77 0.38
CA LEU A 197 8.64 -4.03 0.50
C LEU A 197 8.48 -2.54 0.20
N ALA A 198 7.99 -2.18 -0.99
CA ALA A 198 7.91 -0.79 -1.42
C ALA A 198 6.83 0.02 -0.68
N TYR A 199 5.66 -0.56 -0.46
CA TYR A 199 4.56 0.10 0.23
C TYR A 199 4.88 0.40 1.70
N PRO A 200 5.46 -0.51 2.52
CA PRO A 200 5.96 -0.19 3.85
C PRO A 200 6.93 1.00 3.89
N VAL A 201 7.82 1.10 2.90
CA VAL A 201 8.75 2.24 2.77
C VAL A 201 8.01 3.53 2.44
N LEU A 202 7.06 3.49 1.49
CA LEU A 202 6.21 4.64 1.18
C LEU A 202 5.45 5.13 2.41
N ARG A 203 4.88 4.21 3.21
CA ARG A 203 4.19 4.56 4.46
C ARG A 203 5.14 5.20 5.49
N ALA A 204 6.36 4.68 5.61
CA ALA A 204 7.37 5.27 6.50
C ALA A 204 7.74 6.69 6.07
N LEU A 205 7.92 6.94 4.77
CA LEU A 205 8.18 8.28 4.21
C LEU A 205 7.00 9.24 4.44
N GLN A 206 5.78 8.71 4.53
CA GLN A 206 4.57 9.46 4.88
C GLN A 206 4.40 9.67 6.40
N GLY A 207 5.34 9.19 7.23
CA GLY A 207 5.25 9.24 8.68
C GLY A 207 4.16 8.36 9.28
N GLN A 208 3.70 7.36 8.53
CA GLN A 208 2.73 6.36 8.97
C GLN A 208 3.47 5.13 9.52
N ASN A 209 2.78 4.33 10.35
CA ASN A 209 3.28 3.00 10.73
C ASN A 209 3.52 2.20 9.44
N SER A 210 4.65 1.50 9.26
CA SER A 210 5.00 0.71 8.07
C SER A 210 4.56 -0.76 8.13
N GLU A 211 4.06 -1.24 9.27
CA GLU A 211 3.71 -2.64 9.49
C GLU A 211 2.47 -3.10 8.71
N LEU A 212 2.61 -4.16 7.93
CA LEU A 212 1.48 -4.81 7.26
C LEU A 212 0.70 -5.65 8.26
N ARG A 213 -0.57 -5.28 8.49
CA ARG A 213 -1.45 -6.02 9.38
C ARG A 213 -1.83 -7.35 8.74
N ARG A 214 -1.82 -8.39 9.58
CA ARG A 214 -2.24 -9.75 9.22
C ARG A 214 -3.48 -10.11 10.02
N PHE A 215 -4.40 -10.80 9.37
CA PHE A 215 -5.62 -11.28 10.00
C PHE A 215 -5.79 -12.77 9.71
N PRO A 216 -6.29 -13.55 10.69
CA PRO A 216 -6.71 -14.91 10.41
C PRO A 216 -7.92 -14.88 9.47
N ALA A 217 -7.97 -15.84 8.55
CA ALA A 217 -9.09 -16.04 7.64
C ALA A 217 -9.30 -17.54 7.39
N VAL A 218 -10.52 -17.89 7.00
CA VAL A 218 -10.88 -19.26 6.62
C VAL A 218 -10.89 -19.37 5.09
N ALA A 219 -10.10 -20.29 4.55
CA ALA A 219 -10.02 -20.51 3.11
C ALA A 219 -11.33 -21.13 2.57
N THR A 220 -11.82 -20.62 1.45
CA THR A 220 -13.03 -21.13 0.78
C THR A 220 -12.73 -21.92 -0.49
N SER A 221 -11.49 -21.85 -0.99
CA SER A 221 -11.02 -22.58 -2.16
C SER A 221 -9.69 -23.29 -1.88
N PRO A 222 -9.42 -24.41 -2.56
CA PRO A 222 -8.21 -25.20 -2.32
C PRO A 222 -6.96 -24.59 -2.97
N TYR A 223 -5.80 -24.89 -2.39
CA TYR A 223 -4.49 -24.74 -3.01
C TYR A 223 -3.64 -26.01 -2.79
N PRO A 224 -3.49 -26.88 -3.80
CA PRO A 224 -2.96 -28.23 -3.60
C PRO A 224 -1.45 -28.29 -3.37
N LYS A 225 -0.70 -27.22 -3.66
CA LYS A 225 0.76 -27.22 -3.47
C LYS A 225 1.10 -27.11 -1.99
N LYS A 226 2.19 -27.77 -1.57
CA LYS A 226 2.71 -27.77 -0.20
C LYS A 226 4.21 -27.54 -0.17
N GLY A 227 4.72 -27.15 0.99
CA GLY A 227 6.14 -26.97 1.25
C GLY A 227 6.79 -25.78 0.53
N GLY A 228 8.12 -25.74 0.59
CA GLY A 228 8.92 -24.67 0.01
C GLY A 228 9.00 -23.40 0.87
N PRO A 229 9.52 -22.29 0.32
CA PRO A 229 9.63 -21.02 1.04
C PRO A 229 8.26 -20.42 1.33
N ARG A 230 8.23 -19.40 2.20
CA ARG A 230 7.02 -18.62 2.49
C ARG A 230 6.36 -18.16 1.20
N ARG A 231 5.04 -18.25 1.12
CA ARG A 231 4.32 -18.04 -0.13
C ARG A 231 3.20 -17.01 0.02
N PHE A 232 3.14 -16.11 -0.94
CA PHE A 232 2.07 -15.14 -1.06
C PHE A 232 1.21 -15.48 -2.29
N LEU A 233 -0.07 -15.70 -2.06
CA LEU A 233 -1.06 -15.93 -3.13
C LEU A 233 -1.96 -14.71 -3.25
N LEU A 234 -2.43 -14.43 -4.47
CA LEU A 234 -3.48 -13.44 -4.66
C LEU A 234 -4.81 -14.04 -4.18
N GLY A 235 -5.53 -13.32 -3.33
CA GLY A 235 -6.79 -13.76 -2.75
C GLY A 235 -7.90 -12.72 -2.90
N TYR A 236 -9.13 -13.21 -2.78
CA TYR A 236 -10.31 -12.39 -2.59
C TYR A 236 -10.93 -12.71 -1.23
N ALA A 237 -10.82 -11.77 -0.31
CA ALA A 237 -11.32 -11.87 1.05
C ALA A 237 -12.63 -11.10 1.23
N LEU A 238 -13.53 -11.68 1.99
CA LEU A 238 -14.78 -11.07 2.45
C LEU A 238 -14.81 -11.13 3.97
N CYS A 239 -15.22 -10.03 4.60
CA CYS A 239 -15.45 -9.99 6.05
C CYS A 239 -16.94 -10.23 6.33
N SER A 240 -17.26 -11.21 7.17
CA SER A 240 -18.62 -11.47 7.67
C SER A 240 -18.64 -11.44 9.20
N PRO A 241 -19.81 -11.53 9.86
CA PRO A 241 -19.89 -11.67 11.31
C PRO A 241 -19.13 -12.88 11.88
N GLN A 242 -18.84 -13.88 11.05
CA GLN A 242 -18.06 -15.08 11.41
C GLN A 242 -16.55 -14.88 11.22
N GLY A 243 -16.11 -13.68 10.80
CA GLY A 243 -14.72 -13.35 10.51
C GLY A 243 -14.41 -13.29 9.02
N TRP A 244 -13.12 -13.30 8.70
CA TRP A 244 -12.64 -13.24 7.32
C TRP A 244 -12.74 -14.61 6.64
N ARG A 245 -13.27 -14.62 5.43
CA ARG A 245 -13.23 -15.78 4.52
C ARG A 245 -12.48 -15.38 3.26
N VAL A 246 -11.66 -16.27 2.71
CA VAL A 246 -10.78 -15.94 1.58
C VAL A 246 -10.76 -17.03 0.51
N ALA A 247 -10.97 -16.64 -0.74
CA ALA A 247 -10.75 -17.49 -1.89
C ALA A 247 -9.34 -17.25 -2.45
N VAL A 248 -8.58 -18.32 -2.70
CA VAL A 248 -7.41 -18.30 -3.56
C VAL A 248 -7.89 -18.03 -5.00
N LEU A 249 -7.42 -16.95 -5.61
CA LEU A 249 -7.76 -16.61 -6.98
C LEU A 249 -7.06 -17.57 -7.98
N PRO A 250 -7.57 -17.75 -9.21
CA PRO A 250 -6.92 -18.59 -10.21
C PRO A 250 -5.54 -18.04 -10.64
N ALA A 251 -4.87 -18.71 -11.58
CA ALA A 251 -3.71 -18.15 -12.30
C ALA A 251 -2.53 -17.63 -11.42
N GLN A 252 -2.15 -18.38 -10.38
CA GLN A 252 -1.09 -18.02 -9.41
C GLN A 252 0.37 -18.15 -9.93
N LYS A 253 0.60 -18.15 -11.25
CA LYS A 253 1.97 -18.09 -11.79
C LYS A 253 2.45 -16.64 -11.74
N SER A 254 3.74 -16.43 -11.48
CA SER A 254 4.31 -15.07 -11.34
C SER A 254 4.06 -14.17 -12.56
N SER A 255 3.99 -14.75 -13.76
CA SER A 255 3.77 -14.04 -15.02
C SER A 255 2.29 -13.77 -15.36
N MET A 256 1.34 -14.38 -14.64
CA MET A 256 -0.08 -14.33 -15.00
C MET A 256 -0.79 -13.14 -14.35
N ARG A 257 -1.26 -12.18 -15.14
CA ARG A 257 -1.89 -10.95 -14.64
C ARG A 257 -3.37 -11.09 -14.26
N ARG A 258 -4.04 -12.17 -14.70
CA ARG A 258 -5.51 -12.32 -14.66
C ARG A 258 -6.11 -11.96 -13.30
N SER A 259 -5.50 -12.44 -12.23
CA SER A 259 -6.04 -12.28 -10.88
C SER A 259 -5.67 -10.97 -10.19
N LEU A 260 -4.88 -10.10 -10.82
CA LEU A 260 -4.60 -8.77 -10.26
C LEU A 260 -5.84 -7.88 -10.25
N ALA A 261 -6.73 -8.02 -11.24
CA ALA A 261 -7.94 -7.22 -11.36
C ALA A 261 -8.95 -7.48 -10.23
N ASP A 262 -9.00 -8.73 -9.75
CA ASP A 262 -9.94 -9.17 -8.72
C ASP A 262 -9.29 -9.29 -7.33
N CYS A 263 -8.00 -8.99 -7.18
CA CYS A 263 -7.28 -9.19 -5.93
C CYS A 263 -7.59 -8.08 -4.92
N ASN A 264 -7.96 -8.46 -3.69
CA ASN A 264 -8.11 -7.52 -2.57
C ASN A 264 -7.29 -7.92 -1.33
N CYS A 265 -6.51 -9.01 -1.39
CA CYS A 265 -5.62 -9.42 -0.31
C CYS A 265 -4.49 -10.33 -0.80
N LEU A 266 -3.42 -10.40 -0.01
CA LEU A 266 -2.42 -11.47 -0.13
C LEU A 266 -2.69 -12.55 0.93
N ILE A 267 -2.78 -13.81 0.51
CA ILE A 267 -2.79 -14.95 1.44
C ILE A 267 -1.34 -15.29 1.75
N ASP A 268 -0.98 -15.25 3.03
CA ASP A 268 0.37 -15.45 3.56
C ASP A 268 0.50 -16.85 4.15
N LEU A 269 1.12 -17.74 3.37
CA LEU A 269 1.38 -19.12 3.76
C LEU A 269 2.81 -19.25 4.30
N PRO A 270 3.01 -19.82 5.50
CA PRO A 270 4.34 -19.97 6.07
C PRO A 270 5.24 -20.89 5.23
N ALA A 271 6.55 -20.82 5.44
CA ALA A 271 7.45 -21.81 4.86
C ALA A 271 7.07 -23.22 5.36
N GLY A 272 7.14 -24.21 4.47
CA GLY A 272 6.73 -25.58 4.83
C GLY A 272 5.21 -25.80 4.90
N HIS A 273 4.36 -24.84 4.47
CA HIS A 273 2.90 -24.94 4.59
C HIS A 273 2.32 -26.25 4.03
N PRO A 274 1.26 -26.82 4.65
CA PRO A 274 0.49 -27.90 4.05
C PRO A 274 -0.30 -27.41 2.82
N PRO A 275 -0.91 -28.30 2.02
CA PRO A 275 -1.93 -27.89 1.07
C PRO A 275 -3.06 -27.13 1.80
N VAL A 276 -3.65 -26.13 1.14
CA VAL A 276 -4.84 -25.43 1.66
C VAL A 276 -6.07 -26.19 1.16
N THR A 277 -6.96 -26.56 2.07
CA THR A 277 -8.29 -27.07 1.76
C THR A 277 -9.34 -26.01 2.12
N PRO A 278 -10.57 -26.10 1.58
CA PRO A 278 -11.69 -25.37 2.17
C PRO A 278 -11.76 -25.61 3.68
N GLU A 279 -12.12 -24.57 4.42
CA GLU A 279 -12.14 -24.47 5.88
C GLU A 279 -10.76 -24.48 6.58
N SER A 280 -9.65 -24.49 5.83
CA SER A 280 -8.31 -24.29 6.43
C SER A 280 -8.18 -22.86 6.96
N GLU A 281 -7.58 -22.71 8.14
CA GLU A 281 -7.14 -21.40 8.64
C GLU A 281 -5.87 -20.95 7.92
N VAL A 282 -5.88 -19.71 7.44
CA VAL A 282 -4.76 -19.05 6.77
C VAL A 282 -4.60 -17.62 7.29
N SER A 283 -3.43 -17.02 7.09
CA SER A 283 -3.22 -15.60 7.35
C SER A 283 -3.45 -14.82 6.05
N ILE A 284 -4.12 -13.67 6.14
CA ILE A 284 -4.25 -12.73 5.03
C ILE A 284 -3.67 -11.36 5.37
N ILE A 285 -3.20 -10.65 4.35
CA ILE A 285 -2.85 -9.23 4.37
C ILE A 285 -3.87 -8.53 3.48
N PRO A 286 -4.92 -7.91 4.04
CA PRO A 286 -5.91 -7.18 3.27
C PRO A 286 -5.30 -5.97 2.57
N ILE A 287 -5.74 -5.73 1.35
CA ILE A 287 -5.38 -4.57 0.53
C ILE A 287 -6.63 -3.70 0.41
N LEU A 288 -6.88 -2.91 1.45
CA LEU A 288 -8.13 -2.16 1.63
C LEU A 288 -8.31 -1.02 0.61
N ASP A 289 -7.23 -0.58 -0.04
CA ASP A 289 -7.29 0.53 -0.99
C ASP A 289 -7.79 0.10 -2.38
N LEU A 290 -7.85 -1.21 -2.68
CA LEU A 290 -8.25 -1.76 -3.98
C LEU A 290 -9.77 -2.06 -4.10
N THR A 291 -10.54 -1.81 -3.05
CA THR A 291 -11.99 -2.10 -2.96
C THR A 291 -12.71 -0.93 -2.33
#